data_AF-A0A926JSY6-F1
#
_entry.id   AF-A0A926JSY6-F1
#
_cell.length_a   1.000
_cell.length_b   1.000
_cell.length_c   1.000
_cell.angle_alpha   90.00
_cell.angle_beta   90.00
_cell.angle_gamma   90.00
#
_symmetry.space_group_name_H-M   'P 1'
#
loop_
_entity.id
_entity.type
_entity.pdbx_description
1 polymer ?
#
loop_
_entity_poly.entity_id
_entity_poly.type
_entity_poly.pdbx_seq_one_letter_code
_entity_poly.pdbx_strand_id
1 'polypeptide(L)'
;MKKLLSLAIALILVTGVMAQEKTKRRTERKMHRTERFKDFTPQQRAELRTKQMALKLDLNETQQKKVLKLNTELAEKRKANIEKFKKAKQTKKEWSVDERFAFINERLDARLELQHKMKDILNEDQYATWKKSSERHKRFPRHKKRHFHR
;
A
#
# COMPACT_ATOMS: atom_id res chain seq x y z
N MET A 1 26.08 38.98 22.73
CA MET A 1 25.28 37.88 23.32
C MET A 1 23.80 37.94 22.93
N LYS A 2 23.04 38.99 23.29
CA LYS A 2 21.57 39.07 23.01
C LYS A 2 21.20 39.05 21.51
N LYS A 3 22.00 39.69 20.64
CA LYS A 3 21.82 39.72 19.17
C LYS A 3 22.14 38.36 18.49
N LEU A 4 23.02 37.56 19.09
CA LEU A 4 23.36 36.22 18.58
C LEU A 4 22.30 35.19 18.97
N LEU A 5 21.74 35.31 20.19
CA LEU A 5 20.62 34.47 20.63
C LEU A 5 19.35 34.69 19.78
N SER A 6 19.06 35.95 19.42
CA SER A 6 17.92 36.29 18.56
C SER A 6 18.11 35.81 17.11
N LEU A 7 19.34 35.84 16.59
CA LEU A 7 19.66 35.28 15.26
C LEU A 7 19.45 33.76 15.21
N ALA A 8 19.83 33.04 16.28
CA ALA A 8 19.65 31.59 16.38
C ALA A 8 18.17 31.19 16.47
N ILE A 9 17.35 31.95 17.20
CA ILE A 9 15.90 31.72 17.30
C ILE A 9 15.20 31.98 15.95
N ALA A 10 15.61 33.04 15.23
CA ALA A 10 15.08 33.32 13.90
C ALA A 10 15.40 32.21 12.88
N LEU A 11 16.60 31.62 12.94
CA LEU A 11 17.00 30.50 12.07
C LEU A 11 16.18 29.22 12.33
N ILE A 12 15.83 28.95 13.59
CA ILE A 12 15.01 27.79 14.00
C ILE A 12 13.54 27.96 13.54
N LEU A 13 13.00 29.18 13.60
CA LEU A 13 11.63 29.46 13.13
C LEU A 13 11.48 29.25 11.61
N VAL A 14 12.45 29.74 10.82
CA VAL A 14 12.43 29.59 9.34
C VAL A 14 12.54 28.11 8.93
N THR A 15 13.37 27.31 9.61
CA THR A 15 13.50 25.87 9.33
C THR A 15 12.28 25.06 9.79
N GLY A 16 11.62 25.46 10.88
CA GLY A 16 10.36 24.87 11.36
C GLY A 16 9.20 25.03 10.39
N VAL A 17 9.02 26.23 9.81
CA VAL A 17 7.96 26.52 8.82
C VAL A 17 8.15 25.68 7.55
N MET A 18 9.39 25.61 7.03
CA MET A 18 9.75 24.79 5.86
C MET A 18 9.53 23.28 6.09
N ALA A 19 9.68 22.80 7.33
CA ALA A 19 9.43 21.41 7.69
C ALA A 19 7.92 21.10 7.74
N GLN A 20 7.11 21.99 8.34
CA GLN A 20 5.65 21.85 8.40
C GLN A 20 5.00 21.89 7.01
N GLU A 21 5.46 22.78 6.13
CA GLU A 21 4.93 22.93 4.77
C GLU A 21 5.20 21.69 3.91
N LYS A 22 6.40 21.09 4.04
CA LYS A 22 6.72 19.79 3.41
C LYS A 22 5.79 18.67 3.88
N THR A 23 5.44 18.63 5.16
CA THR A 23 4.46 17.65 5.68
C THR A 23 3.04 17.92 5.20
N LYS A 24 2.57 19.17 5.21
CA LYS A 24 1.22 19.53 4.71
C LYS A 24 1.05 19.17 3.23
N ARG A 25 1.97 19.60 2.37
CA ARG A 25 1.96 19.26 0.93
C ARG A 25 1.99 17.74 0.69
N ARG A 26 2.69 16.97 1.54
CA ARG A 26 2.73 15.51 1.43
C ARG A 26 1.42 14.85 1.85
N THR A 27 0.74 15.40 2.85
CA THR A 27 -0.59 14.94 3.29
C THR A 27 -1.67 15.26 2.26
N GLU A 28 -1.68 16.48 1.71
CA GLU A 28 -2.60 16.92 0.66
C GLU A 28 -2.46 16.07 -0.61
N ARG A 29 -1.23 15.84 -1.08
CA ARG A 29 -0.96 14.94 -2.23
C ARG A 29 -1.44 13.52 -1.98
N LYS A 30 -1.36 13.03 -0.74
CA LYS A 30 -1.89 11.70 -0.37
C LYS A 30 -3.42 11.69 -0.35
N MET A 31 -4.07 12.73 0.14
CA MET A 31 -5.53 12.85 0.16
C MET A 31 -6.08 12.88 -1.27
N HIS A 32 -5.59 13.78 -2.13
CA HIS A 32 -5.99 13.86 -3.54
C HIS A 32 -5.78 12.54 -4.31
N ARG A 33 -4.67 11.84 -4.06
CA ARG A 33 -4.43 10.54 -4.70
C ARG A 33 -5.39 9.46 -4.20
N THR A 34 -5.82 9.53 -2.94
CA THR A 34 -6.75 8.55 -2.36
C THR A 34 -8.19 8.83 -2.81
N GLU A 35 -8.56 10.10 -2.95
CA GLU A 35 -9.88 10.52 -3.42
C GLU A 35 -10.18 10.07 -4.84
N ARG A 36 -9.23 10.19 -5.79
CA ARG A 36 -9.42 9.76 -7.18
C ARG A 36 -9.76 8.27 -7.38
N PHE A 37 -9.58 7.42 -6.36
CA PHE A 37 -9.83 5.97 -6.45
C PHE A 37 -10.80 5.47 -5.36
N LYS A 38 -11.38 6.37 -4.54
CA LYS A 38 -12.31 6.00 -3.47
C LYS A 38 -13.57 5.36 -4.02
N ASP A 39 -14.04 5.83 -5.18
CA ASP A 39 -15.39 5.54 -5.67
C ASP A 39 -15.47 4.38 -6.66
N PHE A 40 -14.33 3.76 -7.02
CA PHE A 40 -14.35 2.63 -7.93
C PHE A 40 -14.88 1.36 -7.28
N THR A 41 -15.76 0.66 -8.02
CA THR A 41 -16.24 -0.67 -7.67
C THR A 41 -15.08 -1.68 -7.63
N PRO A 42 -15.22 -2.81 -6.90
CA PRO A 42 -14.23 -3.89 -6.95
C PRO A 42 -13.86 -4.32 -8.37
N GLN A 43 -14.86 -4.38 -9.25
CA GLN A 43 -14.76 -4.75 -10.67
C GLN A 43 -13.94 -3.71 -11.46
N GLN A 44 -14.26 -2.42 -11.33
CA GLN A 44 -13.49 -1.35 -11.97
C GLN A 44 -12.03 -1.33 -11.51
N ARG A 45 -11.78 -1.59 -10.22
CA ARG A 45 -10.41 -1.71 -9.70
C ARG A 45 -9.68 -2.92 -10.27
N ALA A 46 -10.35 -4.05 -10.40
CA ALA A 46 -9.79 -5.26 -11.01
C ALA A 46 -9.41 -5.01 -12.47
N GLU A 47 -10.27 -4.33 -13.22
CA GLU A 47 -10.04 -3.95 -14.61
C GLU A 47 -8.83 -3.02 -14.76
N LEU A 48 -8.79 -1.92 -14.00
CA LEU A 48 -7.67 -0.98 -14.03
C LEU A 48 -6.35 -1.64 -13.67
N ARG A 49 -6.36 -2.50 -12.65
CA ARG A 49 -5.16 -3.24 -12.23
C ARG A 49 -4.69 -4.19 -13.32
N THR A 50 -5.61 -4.84 -14.02
CA THR A 50 -5.29 -5.72 -15.14
C THR A 50 -4.67 -4.93 -16.29
N LYS A 51 -5.26 -3.80 -16.68
CA LYS A 51 -4.71 -2.90 -17.71
C LYS A 51 -3.32 -2.37 -17.33
N GLN A 52 -3.11 -2.00 -16.08
CA GLN A 52 -1.79 -1.59 -15.59
C GLN A 52 -0.76 -2.73 -15.64
N MET A 53 -1.18 -3.97 -15.33
CA MET A 53 -0.31 -5.13 -15.47
C MET A 53 -0.01 -5.45 -16.93
N ALA A 54 -0.99 -5.30 -17.82
CA ALA A 54 -0.83 -5.45 -19.26
C ALA A 54 0.22 -4.48 -19.81
N LEU A 55 0.10 -3.19 -19.51
CA LEU A 55 1.08 -2.18 -19.95
C LEU A 55 2.50 -2.43 -19.42
N LYS A 56 2.61 -3.03 -18.23
CA LYS A 56 3.90 -3.21 -17.56
C LYS A 56 4.62 -4.49 -17.96
N LEU A 57 3.86 -5.55 -18.18
CA LEU A 57 4.37 -6.90 -18.44
C LEU A 57 4.16 -7.32 -19.89
N ASP A 58 3.54 -6.47 -20.70
CA ASP A 58 3.15 -6.77 -22.08
C ASP A 58 2.29 -8.05 -22.15
N LEU A 59 1.17 -8.04 -21.42
CA LEU A 59 0.29 -9.21 -21.34
C LEU A 59 -0.52 -9.37 -22.63
N ASN A 60 -0.52 -10.58 -23.19
CA ASN A 60 -1.42 -10.91 -24.31
C ASN A 60 -2.89 -11.03 -23.84
N GLU A 61 -3.83 -11.10 -24.79
CA GLU A 61 -5.26 -11.11 -24.48
C GLU A 61 -5.68 -12.26 -23.55
N THR A 62 -5.13 -13.46 -23.77
CA THR A 62 -5.42 -14.64 -22.93
C THR A 62 -4.94 -14.42 -21.50
N GLN A 63 -3.74 -13.85 -21.33
CA GLN A 63 -3.18 -13.51 -20.03
C GLN A 63 -4.02 -12.42 -19.35
N GLN A 64 -4.41 -11.37 -20.08
CA GLN A 64 -5.27 -10.31 -19.54
C GLN A 64 -6.60 -10.84 -19.01
N LYS A 65 -7.26 -11.76 -19.74
CA LYS A 65 -8.50 -12.40 -19.27
C LYS A 65 -8.29 -13.19 -17.97
N LYS A 66 -7.22 -13.99 -17.89
CA LYS A 66 -6.88 -14.76 -16.67
C LYS A 66 -6.54 -13.85 -15.49
N VAL A 67 -5.74 -12.81 -15.72
CA VAL A 67 -5.37 -11.80 -14.70
C VAL A 67 -6.60 -11.02 -14.25
N LEU A 68 -7.53 -10.69 -15.14
CA LEU A 68 -8.78 -10.01 -14.79
C LEU A 68 -9.61 -10.85 -13.82
N LYS A 69 -9.85 -12.12 -14.15
CA LYS A 69 -10.57 -13.06 -13.28
C LYS A 69 -9.92 -13.11 -11.90
N LEU A 70 -8.61 -13.30 -11.85
CA LEU A 70 -7.84 -13.35 -10.60
C LEU A 70 -7.94 -12.04 -9.81
N ASN A 71 -7.84 -10.89 -10.46
CA ASN A 71 -7.95 -9.59 -9.81
C ASN A 71 -9.37 -9.32 -9.27
N THR A 72 -10.41 -9.81 -9.94
CA THR A 72 -11.80 -9.72 -9.47
C THR A 72 -12.00 -10.54 -8.20
N GLU A 73 -11.51 -11.80 -8.18
CA GLU A 73 -11.54 -12.64 -6.96
C GLU A 73 -10.82 -11.96 -5.78
N LEU A 74 -9.65 -11.37 -6.04
CA LEU A 74 -8.90 -10.62 -5.03
C LEU A 74 -9.61 -9.35 -4.56
N ALA A 75 -10.33 -8.67 -5.46
CA ALA A 75 -11.05 -7.45 -5.14
C ALA A 75 -12.24 -7.74 -4.20
N GLU A 76 -12.96 -8.82 -4.43
CA GLU A 76 -14.04 -9.28 -3.56
C GLU A 76 -13.51 -9.74 -2.19
N LYS A 77 -12.47 -10.58 -2.16
CA LYS A 77 -11.80 -10.97 -0.90
C LYS A 77 -11.34 -9.74 -0.11
N ARG A 78 -10.81 -8.72 -0.80
CA ARG A 78 -10.37 -7.47 -0.15
C ARG A 78 -11.54 -6.67 0.41
N LYS A 79 -12.67 -6.59 -0.29
CA LYS A 79 -13.88 -5.91 0.20
C LYS A 79 -14.38 -6.55 1.50
N ALA A 80 -14.54 -7.88 1.49
CA ALA A 80 -14.96 -8.65 2.67
C ALA A 80 -14.00 -8.44 3.86
N ASN A 81 -12.69 -8.50 3.60
CA ASN A 81 -11.68 -8.25 4.65
C ASN A 81 -11.79 -6.82 5.21
N ILE A 82 -11.93 -5.81 4.36
CA ILE A 82 -12.08 -4.42 4.82
C ILE A 82 -13.31 -4.27 5.72
N GLU A 83 -14.44 -4.90 5.38
CA GLU A 83 -15.65 -4.86 6.19
C GLU A 83 -15.45 -5.57 7.55
N LYS A 84 -14.82 -6.75 7.55
CA LYS A 84 -14.44 -7.49 8.77
C LYS A 84 -13.55 -6.63 9.68
N PHE A 85 -12.53 -5.98 9.12
CA PHE A 85 -11.62 -5.10 9.87
C PHE A 85 -12.29 -3.82 10.37
N LYS A 86 -13.20 -3.22 9.59
CA LYS A 86 -13.97 -2.04 10.03
C LYS A 86 -14.81 -2.39 11.26
N LYS A 87 -15.51 -3.52 11.25
CA LYS A 87 -16.31 -4.01 12.39
C LYS A 87 -15.44 -4.29 13.61
N ALA A 88 -14.32 -5.01 13.45
CA ALA A 88 -13.40 -5.30 14.54
C ALA A 88 -12.77 -4.04 15.16
N LYS A 89 -12.56 -2.99 14.35
CA LYS A 89 -12.06 -1.70 14.84
C LYS A 89 -13.11 -0.93 15.64
N GLN A 90 -14.38 -1.00 15.23
CA GLN A 90 -15.49 -0.38 15.98
C GLN A 90 -15.67 -1.02 17.36
N THR A 91 -15.50 -2.34 17.45
CA THR A 91 -15.60 -3.07 18.71
C THR A 91 -14.33 -3.04 19.56
N LYS A 92 -13.29 -2.29 19.14
CA LYS A 92 -11.95 -2.28 19.77
C LYS A 92 -11.44 -3.68 20.11
N LYS A 93 -11.73 -4.67 19.25
CA LYS A 93 -11.35 -6.07 19.51
C LYS A 93 -9.83 -6.14 19.68
N GLU A 94 -9.38 -6.58 20.85
CA GLU A 94 -7.99 -6.98 21.07
C GLU A 94 -7.77 -8.38 20.53
N TRP A 95 -6.67 -8.57 19.81
CA TRP A 95 -6.35 -9.85 19.17
C TRP A 95 -5.40 -10.63 20.06
N SER A 96 -5.75 -11.88 20.37
CA SER A 96 -4.86 -12.80 21.07
C SER A 96 -3.62 -13.14 20.23
N VAL A 97 -2.59 -13.75 20.84
CA VAL A 97 -1.39 -14.19 20.11
C VAL A 97 -1.76 -15.21 19.03
N ASP A 98 -2.61 -16.18 19.34
CA ASP A 98 -3.03 -17.23 18.40
C ASP A 98 -3.89 -16.66 17.26
N GLU A 99 -4.80 -15.71 17.56
CA GLU A 99 -5.58 -15.03 16.52
C GLU A 99 -4.69 -14.23 15.57
N ARG A 100 -3.64 -13.56 16.11
CA ARG A 100 -2.66 -12.85 15.28
C ARG A 100 -1.85 -13.81 14.42
N PHE A 101 -1.40 -14.93 14.99
CA PHE A 101 -0.66 -15.95 14.27
C PHE A 101 -1.49 -16.51 13.11
N ALA A 102 -2.71 -16.97 13.39
CA ALA A 102 -3.62 -17.52 12.39
C ALA A 102 -3.88 -16.51 11.25
N PHE A 103 -4.12 -15.25 11.59
CA PHE A 103 -4.34 -14.20 10.60
C PHE A 103 -3.10 -13.90 9.73
N ILE A 104 -1.91 -13.89 10.34
CA ILE A 104 -0.65 -13.74 9.59
C ILE A 104 -0.48 -14.93 8.65
N ASN A 105 -0.74 -16.16 9.13
CA ASN A 105 -0.61 -17.37 8.35
C ASN A 105 -1.56 -17.36 7.13
N GLU A 106 -2.86 -17.12 7.36
CA GLU A 106 -3.87 -17.02 6.29
C GLU A 106 -3.46 -16.00 5.22
N ARG A 107 -2.89 -14.86 5.62
CA ARG A 107 -2.41 -13.84 4.70
C ARG A 107 -1.19 -14.30 3.91
N LEU A 108 -0.30 -15.09 4.51
CA LEU A 108 0.86 -15.65 3.83
C LEU A 108 0.42 -16.72 2.83
N ASP A 109 -0.51 -17.58 3.19
CA ASP A 109 -1.08 -18.61 2.32
C ASP A 109 -1.77 -17.98 1.11
N ALA A 110 -2.58 -16.94 1.31
CA ALA A 110 -3.21 -16.19 0.22
C ALA A 110 -2.18 -15.52 -0.72
N ARG A 111 -1.00 -15.14 -0.21
CA ARG A 111 0.09 -14.60 -1.04
C ARG A 111 0.79 -15.70 -1.83
N LEU A 112 0.99 -16.88 -1.23
CA LEU A 112 1.54 -18.04 -1.92
C LEU A 112 0.60 -18.48 -3.04
N GLU A 113 -0.70 -18.62 -2.75
CA GLU A 113 -1.73 -18.95 -3.74
C GLU A 113 -1.69 -17.97 -4.93
N LEU A 114 -1.65 -16.66 -4.64
CA LEU A 114 -1.53 -15.64 -5.68
C LEU A 114 -0.23 -15.78 -6.47
N GLN A 115 0.88 -16.07 -5.81
CA GLN A 115 2.18 -16.25 -6.46
C GLN A 115 2.16 -17.46 -7.40
N HIS A 116 1.53 -18.57 -7.00
CA HIS A 116 1.35 -19.74 -7.85
C HIS A 116 0.48 -19.44 -9.06
N LYS A 117 -0.74 -18.90 -8.84
CA LYS A 117 -1.66 -18.53 -9.93
C LYS A 117 -1.02 -17.56 -10.94
N MET A 118 -0.22 -16.60 -10.46
CA MET A 118 0.51 -15.69 -11.36
C MET A 118 1.62 -16.37 -12.13
N LYS A 119 2.31 -17.36 -11.56
CA LYS A 119 3.33 -18.15 -12.25
C LYS A 119 2.72 -18.98 -13.39
N ASP A 120 1.48 -19.43 -13.22
CA ASP A 120 0.77 -20.21 -14.25
C ASP A 120 0.24 -19.34 -15.41
N ILE A 121 0.06 -18.03 -15.18
CA ILE A 121 -0.45 -17.10 -16.18
C ILE A 121 0.68 -16.42 -16.96
N LEU A 122 1.78 -16.08 -16.27
CA LEU A 122 2.89 -15.32 -16.82
C LEU A 122 3.97 -16.24 -17.36
N ASN A 123 4.68 -15.79 -18.39
CA ASN A 123 5.95 -16.42 -18.76
C ASN A 123 7.05 -16.05 -17.74
N GLU A 124 8.24 -16.62 -17.91
CA GLU A 124 9.34 -16.46 -16.96
C GLU A 124 9.78 -15.00 -16.77
N ASP A 125 9.97 -14.26 -17.86
CA ASP A 125 10.41 -12.85 -17.83
C ASP A 125 9.36 -11.93 -17.20
N GLN A 126 8.10 -12.12 -17.57
CA GLN A 126 6.97 -11.41 -17.00
C GLN A 126 6.82 -11.69 -15.51
N TYR A 127 6.97 -12.95 -15.11
CA TYR A 127 6.90 -13.37 -13.71
C TYR A 127 8.03 -12.77 -12.88
N ALA A 128 9.27 -12.79 -13.39
CA ALA A 128 10.42 -12.17 -12.73
C ALA A 128 10.20 -10.65 -12.52
N THR A 129 9.70 -9.96 -13.55
CA THR A 129 9.36 -8.54 -13.49
C THR A 129 8.24 -8.25 -12.50
N TRP A 130 7.19 -9.08 -12.51
CA TRP A 130 6.08 -9.01 -11.57
C TRP A 130 6.56 -9.20 -10.13
N LYS A 131 7.36 -10.24 -9.86
CA LYS A 131 7.92 -10.58 -8.53
C LYS A 131 8.78 -9.44 -7.98
N LYS A 132 9.74 -8.94 -8.77
CA LYS A 132 10.59 -7.77 -8.42
C LYS A 132 9.76 -6.52 -8.10
N SER A 133 8.64 -6.33 -8.79
CA SER A 133 7.76 -5.20 -8.53
C SER A 133 6.86 -5.37 -7.30
N SER A 134 6.45 -6.60 -7.00
CA SER A 134 5.70 -6.96 -5.79
C SER A 134 6.57 -6.79 -4.54
N GLU A 135 7.86 -7.14 -4.63
CA GLU A 135 8.83 -6.99 -3.53
C GLU A 135 9.16 -5.53 -3.22
N ARG A 136 9.26 -4.66 -4.23
CA ARG A 136 9.52 -3.22 -4.02
C ARG A 136 8.43 -2.54 -3.17
N HIS A 137 7.19 -3.04 -3.22
CA HIS A 137 6.09 -2.54 -2.38
C HIS A 137 6.18 -3.01 -0.91
N LYS A 138 7.10 -3.93 -0.57
CA LYS A 138 7.35 -4.39 0.81
C LYS A 138 8.39 -3.54 1.55
N ARG A 139 9.06 -2.58 0.89
CA ARG A 139 9.99 -1.66 1.57
C ARG A 139 9.18 -0.72 2.47
N PHE A 140 9.12 -1.04 3.77
CA PHE A 140 8.63 -0.13 4.77
C PHE A 140 9.37 1.22 4.62
N PRO A 141 8.68 2.37 4.68
CA PRO A 141 9.39 3.62 4.83
C PRO A 141 10.23 3.49 6.10
N ARG A 142 11.56 3.53 5.97
CA ARG A 142 12.47 3.58 7.12
C ARG A 142 11.92 4.64 8.06
N HIS A 143 11.42 4.23 9.22
CA HIS A 143 11.10 5.14 10.30
C HIS A 143 12.42 5.84 10.63
N LYS A 144 12.64 7.06 10.14
CA LYS A 144 13.62 7.95 10.75
C LYS A 144 13.19 8.03 12.22
N LYS A 145 14.02 7.50 13.13
CA LYS A 145 13.79 7.54 14.57
C LYS A 145 13.39 8.98 14.92
N ARG A 146 12.11 9.20 15.26
CA ARG A 146 11.72 10.42 15.94
C ARG A 146 12.33 10.28 17.33
N HIS A 147 13.41 11.00 17.58
CA HIS A 147 13.96 11.14 18.92
C HIS A 147 12.86 11.76 19.79
N PHE A 148 12.16 10.93 20.55
CA PHE A 148 11.44 11.41 21.73
C PHE A 148 12.53 11.83 22.72
N HIS A 149 12.74 13.14 22.82
CA HIS A 149 13.41 13.69 24.00
C HIS A 149 12.39 13.55 25.13
N ARG A 150 12.77 12.76 26.15
CA ARG A 150 12.12 12.78 27.46
C ARG A 150 12.51 14.05 28.18
#